data_AF-A0A704M3D6-F1
#
_entry.id   AF-A0A704M3D6-F1
#
_cell.length_a   1.000
_cell.length_b   1.000
_cell.length_c   1.000
_cell.angle_alpha   90.00
_cell.angle_beta   90.00
_cell.angle_gamma   90.00
#
_symmetry.space_group_name_H-M   'P 1'
#
loop_
_entity.id
_entity.type
_entity.pdbx_description
1 polymer ?
#
loop_
_entity_poly.entity_id
_entity_poly.type
_entity_poly.pdbx_seq_one_letter_code
_entity_poly.pdbx_strand_id
1 'polypeptide(L)' 'ILFPTSEYGTDAFFKEFELINSVILPLVIFDFIDRKPIMVIGFEEVPGIDSLIDSGMEVVLLDGLSDLLLVEKLMPLFD' A
#
# COMPACT_ATOMS: atom_id res chain seq x y z
N ILE A 1 6.60 17.96 -8.14
CA ILE A 1 6.44 18.85 -6.96
C ILE A 1 7.29 18.26 -5.85
N LEU A 2 8.12 19.07 -5.20
CA LEU A 2 8.83 18.67 -3.98
C LEU A 2 8.05 19.28 -2.82
N PHE A 3 7.48 18.43 -1.97
CA PHE A 3 6.77 18.87 -0.79
C PHE A 3 7.76 19.41 0.25
N PRO A 4 7.44 20.48 0.99
CA PRO A 4 8.20 20.89 2.16
C PRO A 4 8.25 19.75 3.19
N THR A 5 9.39 19.56 3.86
CA THR A 5 9.54 18.51 4.89
C THR A 5 8.46 18.59 5.98
N SER A 6 7.97 19.80 6.28
CA SER A 6 6.90 20.06 7.25
C SER A 6 5.52 19.52 6.85
N GLU A 7 5.31 19.18 5.58
CA GLU A 7 4.02 18.70 5.07
C GLU A 7 3.95 17.17 4.95
N TYR A 8 5.08 16.48 5.03
CA TYR A 8 5.12 15.02 4.96
C TYR A 8 4.29 14.38 6.08
N GLY A 9 3.53 13.36 5.73
CA GLY A 9 2.68 12.63 6.67
C GLY A 9 1.34 13.30 6.98
N THR A 10 1.05 14.47 6.40
CA THR A 10 -0.28 15.09 6.50
C THR A 10 -1.23 14.52 5.44
N ASP A 11 -2.54 14.53 5.71
CA ASP A 11 -3.57 14.11 4.74
C ASP A 11 -3.47 14.89 3.42
N ALA A 12 -3.15 16.19 3.51
CA ALA A 12 -2.97 17.04 2.34
C ALA A 12 -1.82 16.55 1.45
N PHE A 13 -0.69 16.17 2.06
CA PHE A 13 0.43 15.56 1.35
C PHE A 13 0.04 14.26 0.66
N PHE A 14 -0.60 13.33 1.37
CA PHE A 14 -0.99 12.04 0.79
C PHE A 14 -1.91 12.22 -0.42
N LYS A 15 -2.93 13.07 -0.29
CA LYS A 15 -3.87 13.35 -1.36
C LYS A 15 -3.22 13.98 -2.59
N GLU A 16 -2.33 14.95 -2.40
CA GLU A 16 -1.62 15.57 -3.53
C GLU A 16 -0.62 14.59 -4.15
N PHE A 17 0.05 13.79 -3.34
CA PHE A 17 0.98 12.76 -3.80
C PHE A 17 0.28 11.70 -4.64
N GLU A 18 -0.86 11.19 -4.20
CA GLU A 18 -1.71 10.26 -4.96
C GLU A 18 -2.12 10.84 -6.31
N LEU A 19 -2.60 12.09 -6.30
CA LEU A 19 -3.08 12.77 -7.51
C LEU A 19 -1.94 13.01 -8.52
N ILE A 20 -0.77 13.48 -8.06
CA ILE A 20 0.38 13.75 -8.92
C ILE A 20 0.92 12.46 -9.54
N ASN A 21 1.01 11.41 -8.73
CA ASN A 21 1.60 10.14 -9.17
C ASN A 21 0.58 9.21 -9.81
N SER A 22 -0.70 9.59 -9.82
CA SER A 22 -1.81 8.71 -10.23
C SER A 22 -1.65 7.34 -9.58
N VAL A 23 -1.50 7.31 -8.25
CA VAL A 23 -1.26 6.06 -7.51
C VAL A 23 -2.50 5.18 -7.63
N ILE A 24 -2.46 4.26 -8.59
CA ILE A 24 -3.52 3.27 -8.87
C ILE A 24 -2.97 1.84 -8.82
N LEU A 25 -1.66 1.70 -8.60
CA LEU A 25 -0.99 0.41 -8.70
C LEU A 25 -0.97 -0.28 -7.33
N PRO A 26 -1.35 -1.57 -7.27
CA PRO A 26 -1.26 -2.34 -6.05
C PRO A 26 0.21 -2.51 -5.64
N LEU A 27 0.47 -2.44 -4.34
CA LEU A 27 1.78 -2.78 -3.76
C LEU A 27 1.85 -4.28 -3.51
N VAL A 28 3.03 -4.86 -3.70
CA VAL A 28 3.28 -6.27 -3.41
C VAL A 28 4.37 -6.36 -2.35
N ILE A 29 4.06 -7.01 -1.22
CA ILE A 29 5.03 -7.33 -0.19
C ILE A 29 5.64 -8.69 -0.50
N PHE A 30 6.96 -8.72 -0.60
CA PHE A 30 7.72 -9.90 -0.95
C PHE A 30 8.58 -10.33 0.24
N ASP A 31 8.46 -11.58 0.64
CA ASP A 31 9.36 -12.17 1.62
C ASP A 31 10.65 -12.62 0.93
N PHE A 32 11.77 -12.02 1.32
CA PHE A 32 13.09 -12.36 0.80
C PHE A 32 13.67 -13.66 1.37
N ILE A 33 13.19 -14.11 2.53
CA ILE A 33 13.62 -15.37 3.15
C ILE A 33 13.02 -16.54 2.36
N ASP A 34 11.69 -16.59 2.27
CA ASP A 34 10.96 -17.64 1.54
C ASP A 34 10.92 -17.42 0.02
N ARG A 35 11.37 -16.25 -0.45
CA ARG A 35 11.40 -15.83 -1.87
C ARG A 35 10.04 -15.92 -2.56
N LYS A 36 8.99 -15.42 -1.92
CA LYS A 36 7.63 -15.41 -2.47
C LYS A 36 6.88 -14.13 -2.12
N PRO A 37 5.92 -13.71 -2.95
CA PRO A 37 4.96 -12.68 -2.53
C PRO A 37 4.11 -13.23 -1.38
N ILE A 38 3.87 -12.38 -0.38
CA ILE A 38 3.09 -12.75 0.80
C ILE A 38 1.84 -11.89 0.96
N MET A 39 1.84 -10.67 0.42
CA MET A 39 0.71 -9.74 0.53
C MET A 39 0.60 -8.83 -0.70
N VAL A 40 -0.63 -8.51 -1.07
CA VAL A 40 -0.97 -7.46 -2.04
C VAL A 40 -1.79 -6.39 -1.34
N ILE A 41 -1.44 -5.12 -1.54
CA ILE A 41 -2.17 -3.97 -0.99
C ILE A 41 -2.74 -3.18 -2.17
N GLY A 42 -4.06 -3.14 -2.30
CA GLY A 42 -4.78 -2.36 -3.31
C GLY A 42 -5.32 -1.06 -2.74
N PHE A 43 -5.42 -0.03 -3.59
CA PHE A 43 -6.02 1.28 -3.26
C PHE A 43 -7.42 1.45 -3.87
N GLU A 44 -7.93 0.42 -4.55
CA GLU A 44 -9.27 0.30 -5.14
C GLU A 44 -9.58 -1.20 -5.31
N GLU A 45 -10.70 -1.56 -5.94
CA GLU A 45 -11.03 -2.95 -6.28
C GLU A 45 -9.92 -3.55 -7.17
N VAL A 46 -9.20 -4.55 -6.65
CA VAL A 46 -8.16 -5.25 -7.39
C VAL A 46 -8.79 -6.36 -8.22
N PRO A 47 -8.67 -6.36 -9.56
CA PRO A 47 -9.17 -7.45 -10.36
C PRO A 47 -8.49 -8.77 -10.01
N GLY A 48 -9.27 -9.84 -9.80
CA GLY A 48 -8.72 -11.16 -9.52
C GLY A 48 -8.29 -11.40 -8.06
N ILE A 49 -8.80 -10.62 -7.11
CA ILE A 49 -8.59 -10.82 -5.66
C ILE A 49 -8.78 -12.29 -5.25
N ASP A 50 -9.85 -12.93 -5.72
CA ASP A 50 -10.13 -14.33 -5.37
C ASP A 50 -8.97 -15.26 -5.73
N SER A 51 -8.35 -15.07 -6.90
CA SER A 51 -7.19 -15.86 -7.32
C SER A 51 -5.95 -15.57 -6.48
N LEU A 52 -5.79 -14.34 -5.96
CA LEU A 52 -4.69 -13.99 -5.08
C LEU A 52 -4.88 -14.67 -3.71
N ILE A 53 -6.09 -14.60 -3.16
CA ILE A 53 -6.46 -15.26 -1.90
C ILE A 53 -6.30 -16.78 -2.01
N ASP A 54 -6.79 -17.40 -3.09
CA ASP A 54 -6.67 -18.84 -3.35
C ASP A 54 -5.21 -19.31 -3.45
N SER A 55 -4.31 -18.43 -3.89
CA SER A 55 -2.87 -18.71 -3.91
C SER A 55 -2.19 -18.64 -2.53
N GLY A 56 -2.95 -18.28 -1.48
CA GLY A 56 -2.45 -18.09 -0.12
C GLY A 56 -1.82 -16.72 0.13
N MET A 57 -2.01 -15.75 -0.77
CA MET A 57 -1.59 -14.37 -0.53
C MET A 57 -2.60 -13.63 0.33
N GLU A 58 -2.10 -12.81 1.24
CA GLU A 58 -2.94 -11.86 1.95
C GLU A 58 -3.27 -10.67 1.05
N VAL A 59 -4.52 -10.22 1.09
CA VAL A 59 -4.95 -9.04 0.32
C VAL A 59 -5.52 -8.01 1.28
N VAL A 60 -5.00 -6.78 1.21
CA VAL A 60 -5.50 -5.62 1.96
C VAL A 60 -5.99 -4.59 0.95
N LEU A 61 -7.21 -4.10 1.16
CA LEU A 61 -7.78 -3.00 0.36
C LEU A 61 -7.85 -1.76 1.25
N LEU A 62 -7.34 -0.65 0.74
CA LEU A 62 -7.26 0.64 1.41
C LEU A 62 -8.00 1.69 0.58
N ASP A 63 -8.56 2.70 1.25
CA ASP A 63 -9.22 3.81 0.56
C ASP A 63 -8.20 4.85 0.08
N GLY A 64 -7.02 4.89 0.72
CA GLY A 64 -5.90 5.74 0.31
C GLY A 64 -4.55 5.30 0.87
N LEU A 65 -3.49 5.97 0.39
CA LEU A 65 -2.10 5.74 0.73
C LEU A 65 -1.81 6.02 2.21
N SER A 66 -2.50 6.98 2.82
CA SER A 66 -2.39 7.27 4.26
C SER A 66 -2.76 6.07 5.13
N ASP A 67 -3.66 5.23 4.66
CA ASP A 67 -4.18 4.09 5.43
C ASP A 67 -3.13 2.98 5.59
N LEU A 68 -2.06 2.99 4.79
CA LEU A 68 -0.91 2.10 4.98
C LEU A 68 -0.34 2.19 6.40
N LEU A 69 -0.38 3.38 7.00
CA LEU A 69 0.12 3.64 8.35
C LEU A 69 -0.76 2.98 9.43
N LEU A 70 -1.98 2.57 9.08
CA LEU A 70 -2.93 1.93 9.99
C LEU A 70 -2.90 0.40 9.87
N VAL A 71 -2.17 -0.16 8.90
CA VAL A 71 -2.07 -1.61 8.73
C VAL A 71 -1.10 -2.17 9.77
N GLU A 72 -1.63 -2.76 10.84
CA GLU A 72 -0.86 -3.28 11.98
C GLU A 72 0.30 -4.20 11.56
N LYS A 73 0.08 -5.04 10.54
CA LYS A 73 1.10 -5.97 10.01
C LYS A 73 2.29 -5.27 9.34
N LEU A 74 2.11 -4.04 8.87
CA LEU A 74 3.15 -3.24 8.23
C LEU A 74 3.87 -2.33 9.22
N MET A 75 3.34 -2.14 10.44
CA MET A 75 3.98 -1.31 11.46
C MET A 75 5.48 -1.61 11.67
N PRO A 76 5.94 -2.88 11.68
CA PRO A 76 7.37 -3.18 11.81
C PRO A 76 8.26 -2.67 10.66
N LEU A 77 7.68 -2.22 9.53
CA LEU A 77 8.42 -1.63 8.41
C LEU A 77 8.63 -0.12 8.58
N PHE A 78 7.93 0.51 9.52
CA PHE A 78 7.97 1.96 9.74
C PHE A 78 8.82 2.37 10.95
N ASP A 79 9.29 1.40 11.75
CA ASP A 79 10.16 1.58 12.91
C ASP A 79 11.67 1.60 12.57
#